data_AF-A0A935YQP0-F1
#
_entry.id   AF-A0A935YQP0-F1
#
_cell.length_a   1.000
_cell.length_b   1.000
_cell.length_c   1.000
_cell.angle_alpha   90.00
_cell.angle_beta   90.00
_cell.angle_gamma   90.00
#
_symmetry.space_group_name_H-M   'P 1'
#
loop_
_entity.id
_entity.type
_entity.pdbx_description
1 polymer ?
#
loop_
_entity_poly.entity_id
_entity_poly.type
_entity_poly.pdbx_seq_one_letter_code
_entity_poly.pdbx_strand_id
1 'polypeptide(L)'
;MDTMDPSRSDDMVTLIRRLEAAIGTADTVSVGRITRRLIADGVDEVTAEKLYWLVPIAFGRVAMSGLGISFTDDAILQDDDGKNEMRISLAKQPIFCAALQYAQDGLWPAPGPRMRICAISPEIVALDKAFNAGVRKEDLAGSRFPALIIWGVRTRQW
;
A
#
# COMPACT_ATOMS: atom_id res chain seq x y z
N MET A 1 25.87 15.42 -10.70
CA MET A 1 25.12 14.31 -10.09
C MET A 1 23.94 14.98 -9.40
N ASP A 2 22.86 15.16 -10.17
CA ASP A 2 21.70 15.94 -9.74
C ASP A 2 20.91 15.11 -8.74
N THR A 3 20.77 15.61 -7.52
CA THR A 3 19.90 15.02 -6.50
C THR A 3 18.46 15.29 -6.93
N MET A 4 17.86 14.29 -7.55
CA MET A 4 16.44 14.27 -7.91
C MET A 4 15.63 14.56 -6.63
N ASP A 5 14.94 15.69 -6.60
CA ASP A 5 14.03 16.06 -5.51
C ASP A 5 12.76 15.21 -5.64
N PRO A 6 12.51 14.24 -4.74
CA PRO A 6 11.36 13.35 -4.81
C PRO A 6 10.01 14.06 -4.55
N SER A 7 9.99 15.39 -4.39
CA SER A 7 8.77 16.17 -4.14
C SER A 7 7.92 16.48 -5.38
N ARG A 8 8.36 16.14 -6.60
CA ARG A 8 7.54 16.32 -7.81
C ARG A 8 6.54 15.17 -7.99
N SER A 9 5.26 15.51 -8.07
CA SER A 9 4.14 14.56 -8.27
C SER A 9 4.36 13.58 -9.44
N ASP A 10 5.00 14.04 -10.53
CA ASP A 10 5.32 13.22 -11.70
C ASP A 10 6.31 12.08 -11.40
N ASP A 11 7.21 12.28 -10.43
CA ASP A 11 8.15 11.25 -9.99
C ASP A 11 7.44 10.15 -9.20
N MET A 12 6.46 10.53 -8.36
CA MET A 12 5.69 9.56 -7.56
C MET A 12 4.79 8.67 -8.42
N VAL A 13 4.11 9.25 -9.42
CA VAL A 13 3.32 8.45 -10.38
C VAL A 13 4.23 7.50 -11.16
N THR A 14 5.43 7.94 -11.53
CA THR A 14 6.43 7.07 -12.18
C THR A 14 6.83 5.91 -11.29
N LEU A 15 7.08 6.15 -10.00
CA LEU A 15 7.39 5.10 -9.02
C LEU A 15 6.23 4.11 -8.82
N ILE A 16 4.99 4.59 -8.75
CA ILE A 16 3.80 3.74 -8.66
C ILE A 16 3.67 2.86 -9.90
N ARG A 17 3.90 3.40 -11.11
CA ARG A 17 3.90 2.61 -12.35
C ARG A 17 5.00 1.55 -12.39
N ARG A 18 6.18 1.83 -11.82
CA ARG A 18 7.23 0.81 -11.67
C ARG A 18 6.79 -0.33 -10.76
N LEU A 19 6.10 -0.02 -9.67
CA LEU A 19 5.49 -1.04 -8.80
C LEU A 19 4.40 -1.84 -9.54
N GLU A 20 3.52 -1.17 -10.29
CA GLU A 20 2.52 -1.83 -11.15
C GLU A 20 3.16 -2.83 -12.11
N ALA A 21 4.24 -2.42 -12.80
CA ALA A 21 4.98 -3.29 -13.70
C ALA A 21 5.61 -4.48 -12.96
N ALA A 22 6.29 -4.22 -11.83
CA ALA A 22 6.95 -5.26 -11.03
C ALA A 22 5.95 -6.31 -10.51
N ILE A 23 4.78 -5.88 -10.03
CA ILE A 23 3.71 -6.79 -9.58
C ILE A 23 3.05 -7.49 -10.76
N GLY A 24 2.83 -6.77 -11.87
CA GLY A 24 2.19 -7.28 -13.08
C GLY A 24 2.91 -8.50 -13.67
N THR A 25 4.24 -8.50 -13.64
CA THR A 25 5.07 -9.58 -14.20
C THR A 25 5.54 -10.62 -13.18
N ALA A 26 5.22 -10.47 -11.90
CA ALA A 26 5.69 -11.40 -10.87
C ALA A 26 4.84 -12.67 -10.83
N ASP A 27 5.47 -13.85 -10.76
CA ASP A 27 4.75 -15.11 -10.50
C ASP A 27 4.26 -15.18 -9.04
N THR A 28 5.01 -14.56 -8.14
CA THR A 28 4.71 -14.51 -6.71
C THR A 28 4.95 -13.09 -6.20
N VAL A 29 3.97 -12.54 -5.51
CA VAL A 29 4.06 -11.19 -4.94
C VAL A 29 4.45 -11.31 -3.47
N SER A 30 5.69 -10.94 -3.16
CA SER A 30 6.22 -10.89 -1.79
C SER A 30 7.10 -9.65 -1.62
N VAL A 31 7.17 -9.12 -0.39
CA VAL A 31 7.96 -7.93 -0.03
C VAL A 31 9.35 -8.04 -0.65
N GLY A 32 10.12 -9.07 -0.27
CA GLY A 32 11.51 -9.23 -0.70
C GLY A 32 11.71 -9.46 -2.19
N ARG A 33 10.73 -9.96 -2.95
CA ARG A 33 10.86 -10.12 -4.42
C ARG A 33 10.57 -8.81 -5.12
N ILE A 34 9.51 -8.11 -4.71
CA ILE A 34 9.11 -6.84 -5.33
C ILE A 34 10.11 -5.74 -4.99
N THR A 35 10.55 -5.62 -3.73
CA THR A 35 11.55 -4.61 -3.35
C THR A 35 12.87 -4.81 -4.09
N ARG A 36 13.38 -6.05 -4.16
CA ARG A 36 14.59 -6.36 -4.96
C ARG A 36 14.45 -5.99 -6.42
N ARG A 37 13.26 -6.17 -7.01
CA ARG A 37 13.02 -5.77 -8.40
C ARG A 37 13.06 -4.25 -8.56
N LEU A 38 12.37 -3.52 -7.69
CA LEU A 38 12.37 -2.05 -7.71
C LEU A 38 13.78 -1.47 -7.53
N ILE A 39 14.58 -2.09 -6.65
CA ILE A 39 15.98 -1.71 -6.44
C ILE A 39 16.83 -1.96 -7.68
N ALA A 40 16.65 -3.11 -8.34
CA ALA A 40 17.32 -3.40 -9.60
C ALA A 40 16.94 -2.39 -10.71
N ASP A 41 15.74 -1.81 -10.62
CA ASP A 41 15.25 -0.75 -11.51
C ASP A 41 15.64 0.68 -11.02
N GLY A 42 16.54 0.78 -10.04
CA GLY A 42 17.15 2.03 -9.57
C GLY A 42 16.35 2.81 -8.52
N VAL A 43 15.35 2.19 -7.89
CA VAL A 43 14.64 2.79 -6.74
C VAL A 43 15.45 2.54 -5.47
N ASP A 44 15.62 3.55 -4.62
CA ASP A 44 16.31 3.33 -3.34
C ASP A 44 15.52 2.37 -2.43
N GLU A 45 16.23 1.73 -1.51
CA GLU A 45 15.69 0.64 -0.70
C GLU A 45 14.49 1.05 0.16
N VAL A 46 14.57 2.24 0.78
CA VAL A 46 13.53 2.77 1.67
C VAL A 46 12.29 3.12 0.86
N THR A 47 12.45 3.80 -0.28
CA THR A 47 11.34 4.09 -1.20
C THR A 47 10.70 2.82 -1.74
N ALA A 48 11.49 1.79 -2.10
CA ALA A 48 10.96 0.51 -2.55
C ALA A 48 10.11 -0.20 -1.48
N GLU A 49 10.56 -0.18 -0.22
CA GLU A 49 9.83 -0.71 0.94
C GLU A 49 8.53 0.07 1.17
N LYS A 50 8.59 1.40 1.15
CA LYS A 50 7.41 2.28 1.28
C LYS A 50 6.41 2.07 0.15
N LEU A 51 6.85 1.94 -1.10
CA LEU A 51 5.99 1.66 -2.25
C LEU A 51 5.24 0.33 -2.06
N TYR A 52 5.95 -0.72 -1.65
CA TYR A 52 5.34 -2.03 -1.45
C TYR A 52 4.21 -2.01 -0.43
N TRP A 53 4.34 -1.24 0.65
CA TRP A 53 3.32 -1.20 1.71
C TRP A 53 2.24 -0.14 1.47
N LEU A 54 2.63 1.09 1.15
CA LEU A 54 1.70 2.23 1.12
C LEU A 54 0.79 2.20 -0.11
N VAL A 55 1.29 1.74 -1.27
CA VAL A 55 0.51 1.75 -2.51
C VAL A 55 -0.65 0.74 -2.44
N PRO A 56 -0.46 -0.53 -2.02
CA PRO A 56 -1.58 -1.44 -1.80
C PRO A 56 -2.63 -0.92 -0.83
N ILE A 57 -2.22 -0.30 0.29
CA ILE A 57 -3.16 0.26 1.26
C ILE A 57 -4.02 1.33 0.58
N ALA A 58 -3.41 2.29 -0.12
CA ALA A 58 -4.13 3.33 -0.83
C ALA A 58 -5.14 2.75 -1.85
N PHE A 59 -4.70 1.80 -2.67
CA PHE A 59 -5.56 1.13 -3.67
C PHE A 59 -6.70 0.33 -3.02
N GLY A 60 -6.41 -0.40 -1.93
CA GLY A 60 -7.40 -1.17 -1.19
C GLY A 60 -8.49 -0.27 -0.60
N ARG A 61 -8.12 0.86 0.00
CA ARG A 61 -9.09 1.83 0.54
C ARG A 61 -10.02 2.40 -0.53
N VAL A 62 -9.49 2.71 -1.71
CA VAL A 62 -10.32 3.14 -2.85
C VAL A 62 -11.23 2.01 -3.31
N ALA A 63 -10.73 0.78 -3.38
CA ALA A 63 -11.53 -0.38 -3.80
C ALA A 63 -12.68 -0.71 -2.84
N MET A 64 -12.52 -0.41 -1.56
CA MET A 64 -13.54 -0.57 -0.52
C MET A 64 -14.44 0.67 -0.37
N SER A 65 -14.23 1.72 -1.17
CA SER A 65 -15.13 2.88 -1.16
C SER A 65 -16.56 2.44 -1.50
N GLY A 66 -17.53 2.85 -0.67
CA GLY A 66 -18.93 2.43 -0.82
C GLY A 66 -19.34 1.17 -0.05
N LEU A 67 -18.45 0.58 0.77
CA LEU A 67 -18.82 -0.44 1.75
C LEU A 67 -19.31 0.14 3.09
N GLY A 68 -19.26 1.47 3.26
CA GLY A 68 -19.64 2.12 4.53
C GLY A 68 -18.64 1.89 5.66
N ILE A 69 -17.41 1.48 5.33
CA ILE A 69 -16.32 1.23 6.26
C ILE A 69 -15.47 2.49 6.38
N SER A 70 -15.01 2.79 7.59
CA SER A 70 -14.05 3.85 7.86
C SER A 70 -12.66 3.29 8.16
N PHE A 71 -11.62 4.11 7.95
CA PHE A 71 -10.23 3.73 8.16
C PHE A 71 -9.57 4.65 9.18
N THR A 72 -8.55 4.17 9.91
CA THR A 72 -7.63 5.05 10.61
C THR A 72 -6.59 5.59 9.63
N ASP A 73 -6.15 6.84 9.86
CA ASP A 73 -5.04 7.42 9.11
C ASP A 73 -3.68 7.04 9.69
N ASP A 74 -3.66 6.24 10.76
CA ASP A 74 -2.44 5.79 11.41
C ASP A 74 -2.05 4.38 10.96
N ALA A 75 -0.75 4.17 10.84
CA ALA A 75 -0.12 2.86 10.77
C ALA A 75 0.94 2.73 11.87
N ILE A 76 1.13 1.52 12.35
CA ILE A 76 2.13 1.11 13.32
C ILE A 76 3.21 0.37 12.54
N LEU A 77 4.42 0.93 12.54
CA LEU A 77 5.60 0.31 11.98
C LEU A 77 6.29 -0.51 13.06
N GLN A 78 6.60 -1.75 12.72
CA GLN A 78 7.24 -2.68 13.64
C GLN A 78 8.42 -3.36 12.93
N ASP A 79 9.56 -3.42 13.63
CA ASP A 79 10.73 -4.14 13.14
C ASP A 79 10.55 -5.67 13.22
N ASP A 80 11.47 -6.42 12.61
CA ASP A 80 11.40 -7.89 12.56
C ASP A 80 11.41 -8.54 13.97
N ASP A 81 12.08 -7.90 14.93
CA ASP A 81 12.16 -8.38 16.31
C ASP A 81 10.93 -7.98 17.16
N GLY A 82 10.04 -7.16 16.62
CA GLY A 82 8.90 -6.59 17.33
C GLY A 82 9.26 -5.62 18.46
N LYS A 83 10.52 -5.21 18.58
CA LYS A 83 11.05 -4.42 19.70
C LYS A 83 10.93 -2.93 19.48
N ASN A 84 10.95 -2.48 18.23
CA ASN A 84 10.79 -1.07 17.90
C ASN A 84 9.43 -0.85 17.25
N GLU A 85 8.61 -0.02 17.89
CA GLU A 85 7.31 0.41 17.38
C GLU A 85 7.36 1.92 17.09
N MET A 86 6.88 2.31 15.90
CA MET A 86 6.69 3.71 15.55
C MET A 86 5.32 3.89 14.93
N ARG A 87 4.52 4.83 15.46
CA ARG A 87 3.27 5.25 14.81
C ARG A 87 3.55 6.33 13.77
N ILE A 88 3.05 6.12 12.56
CA ILE A 88 3.10 7.10 11.47
C ILE A 88 1.69 7.47 11.03
N SER A 89 1.55 8.69 10.49
CA SER A 89 0.33 9.12 9.81
C SER A 89 0.46 8.89 8.30
N LEU A 90 -0.41 8.06 7.75
CA LEU A 90 -0.51 7.76 6.31
C LEU A 90 -0.78 9.03 5.50
N ALA A 91 -1.64 9.93 5.99
CA ALA A 91 -1.94 11.20 5.34
C ALA A 91 -0.72 12.15 5.23
N LYS A 92 0.34 11.91 5.99
CA LYS A 92 1.61 12.65 5.90
C LYS A 92 2.64 11.96 4.99
N GLN A 93 2.34 10.78 4.46
CA GLN A 93 3.27 10.04 3.60
C GLN A 93 3.04 10.42 2.13
N PRO A 94 4.01 11.05 1.44
CA PRO A 94 3.84 11.50 0.06
C PRO A 94 3.45 10.37 -0.90
N ILE A 95 4.08 9.19 -0.76
CA ILE A 95 3.78 8.00 -1.57
C ILE A 95 2.33 7.56 -1.38
N PHE A 96 1.83 7.56 -0.14
CA PHE A 96 0.45 7.17 0.15
C PHE A 96 -0.53 8.15 -0.50
N CYS A 97 -0.33 9.46 -0.31
CA CYS A 97 -1.21 10.47 -0.89
C CYS A 97 -1.22 10.43 -2.42
N ALA A 98 -0.04 10.30 -3.05
CA ALA A 98 0.07 10.15 -4.49
C ALA A 98 -0.61 8.87 -5.00
N ALA A 99 -0.45 7.75 -4.29
CA ALA A 99 -1.10 6.49 -4.64
C ALA A 99 -2.61 6.54 -4.47
N LEU A 100 -3.10 7.23 -3.44
CA LEU A 100 -4.53 7.41 -3.18
C LEU A 100 -5.17 8.22 -4.31
N GLN A 101 -4.57 9.36 -4.65
CA GLN A 101 -5.01 10.20 -5.76
C GLN A 101 -4.97 9.41 -7.09
N TYR A 102 -3.85 8.73 -7.37
CA TYR A 102 -3.69 7.93 -8.59
C TYR A 102 -4.71 6.78 -8.69
N ALA A 103 -5.07 6.17 -7.56
CA ALA A 103 -6.11 5.14 -7.51
C ALA A 103 -7.53 5.71 -7.71
N GLN A 104 -7.80 6.91 -7.21
CA GLN A 104 -9.08 7.61 -7.37
C GLN A 104 -9.29 8.13 -8.80
N ASP A 105 -8.22 8.63 -9.44
CA ASP A 105 -8.26 9.13 -10.82
C ASP A 105 -8.36 7.99 -11.86
N GLY A 106 -7.93 6.79 -11.47
CA GLY A 106 -8.14 5.59 -12.26
C GLY A 106 -9.60 5.15 -12.22
N LEU A 107 -10.14 4.71 -13.38
CA LEU A 107 -11.40 3.98 -13.43
C LEU A 107 -11.28 2.67 -12.64
N TRP A 108 -11.65 2.68 -11.36
CA TRP A 108 -11.88 1.48 -10.57
C TRP A 108 -13.28 0.92 -10.88
N PRO A 109 -13.46 -0.40 -11.05
CA PRO A 109 -12.46 -1.46 -10.98
C PRO A 109 -11.55 -1.53 -12.21
N ALA A 110 -10.23 -1.57 -12.00
CA ALA A 110 -9.25 -1.68 -13.07
C ALA A 110 -8.76 -3.14 -13.23
N PRO A 111 -8.83 -3.76 -14.43
CA PRO A 111 -8.30 -5.09 -14.65
C PRO A 111 -6.76 -5.13 -14.57
N GLY A 112 -6.20 -6.33 -14.37
CA GLY A 112 -4.76 -6.56 -14.49
C GLY A 112 -3.95 -6.15 -13.25
N PRO A 113 -2.77 -5.50 -13.42
CA PRO A 113 -1.83 -5.25 -12.32
C PRO A 113 -2.43 -4.47 -11.14
N ARG A 114 -3.35 -3.53 -11.40
CA ARG A 114 -4.00 -2.73 -10.35
C ARG A 114 -4.87 -3.57 -9.41
N MET A 115 -5.56 -4.58 -9.95
CA MET A 115 -6.29 -5.55 -9.12
C MET A 115 -5.33 -6.36 -8.24
N ARG A 116 -4.17 -6.75 -8.78
CA ARG A 116 -3.14 -7.48 -8.01
C ARG A 116 -2.54 -6.62 -6.89
N ILE A 117 -2.32 -5.33 -7.12
CA ILE A 117 -1.91 -4.37 -6.08
C ILE A 117 -2.95 -4.32 -4.96
N CYS A 118 -4.22 -4.16 -5.31
CA CYS A 118 -5.30 -4.13 -4.33
C CYS A 118 -5.38 -5.44 -3.52
N ALA A 119 -5.27 -6.58 -4.20
CA ALA A 119 -5.36 -7.90 -3.59
C ALA A 119 -4.28 -8.20 -2.53
N ILE A 120 -3.13 -7.52 -2.58
CA ILE A 120 -2.08 -7.65 -1.56
C ILE A 120 -2.21 -6.65 -0.41
N SER A 121 -3.22 -5.78 -0.44
CA SER A 121 -3.50 -4.88 0.69
C SER A 121 -3.91 -5.68 1.93
N PRO A 122 -3.33 -5.42 3.11
CA PRO A 122 -3.74 -6.08 4.35
C PRO A 122 -5.22 -5.91 4.67
N GLU A 123 -5.81 -4.76 4.34
CA GLU A 123 -7.23 -4.47 4.60
C GLU A 123 -8.15 -5.30 3.67
N ILE A 124 -7.76 -5.45 2.40
CA ILE A 124 -8.49 -6.30 1.44
C ILE A 124 -8.37 -7.77 1.83
N VAL A 125 -7.18 -8.23 2.24
CA VAL A 125 -6.98 -9.60 2.73
C VAL A 125 -7.83 -9.86 3.97
N ALA A 126 -7.93 -8.90 4.89
CA ALA A 126 -8.79 -9.01 6.07
C ALA A 126 -10.28 -9.04 5.70
N LEU A 127 -10.70 -8.20 4.75
CA LEU A 127 -12.07 -8.16 4.24
C LEU A 127 -12.45 -9.48 3.54
N ASP A 128 -11.58 -10.00 2.68
CA ASP A 128 -11.78 -11.29 2.00
C ASP A 128 -11.94 -12.43 3.01
N LYS A 129 -11.10 -12.47 4.05
CA LYS A 129 -11.27 -13.43 5.16
C LYS A 129 -12.60 -13.29 5.88
N ALA A 130 -13.05 -12.06 6.13
CA ALA A 130 -14.35 -11.81 6.77
C ALA A 130 -15.51 -12.31 5.91
N PHE A 131 -15.50 -12.02 4.61
CA PHE A 131 -16.52 -12.52 3.67
C PHE A 131 -16.51 -14.05 3.57
N ASN A 132 -15.32 -14.68 3.51
CA ASN A 132 -15.20 -16.14 3.54
C ASN A 132 -15.70 -16.76 4.85
N ALA A 133 -15.70 -16.00 5.95
CA ALA A 133 -16.29 -16.40 7.23
C ALA A 133 -17.81 -16.14 7.32
N GLY A 134 -18.43 -15.65 6.24
CA GLY A 134 -19.88 -15.41 6.16
C GLY A 134 -20.33 -14.02 6.59
N VAL A 135 -19.42 -13.09 6.88
CA VAL A 135 -19.77 -11.68 7.10
C VAL A 135 -20.40 -11.13 5.82
N ARG A 136 -21.51 -10.40 5.95
CA ARG A 136 -22.17 -9.77 4.80
C ARG A 136 -21.73 -8.31 4.67
N LYS A 137 -21.90 -7.75 3.47
CA LYS A 137 -21.63 -6.32 3.24
C LYS A 137 -22.39 -5.42 4.21
N GLU A 138 -23.64 -5.78 4.52
CA GLU A 138 -24.50 -5.02 5.42
C GLU A 138 -23.93 -4.94 6.85
N ASP A 139 -23.21 -5.97 7.30
CA ASP A 139 -22.61 -6.05 8.63
C ASP A 139 -21.39 -5.12 8.79
N LEU A 140 -20.85 -4.63 7.68
CA LEU A 140 -19.65 -3.78 7.65
C LEU A 140 -19.99 -2.30 7.76
N ALA A 141 -21.24 -1.89 7.55
CA ALA A 141 -21.64 -0.50 7.56
C ALA A 141 -21.42 0.13 8.95
N GLY A 142 -20.65 1.22 9.00
CA GLY A 142 -20.28 1.89 10.26
C GLY A 142 -19.11 1.25 11.01
N SER A 143 -18.55 0.14 10.49
CA SER A 143 -17.34 -0.45 11.04
C SER A 143 -16.10 0.41 10.75
N ARG A 144 -15.03 0.14 11.49
CA ARG A 144 -13.75 0.84 11.35
C ARG A 144 -12.59 -0.14 11.36
N PHE A 145 -11.73 -0.06 10.35
CA PHE A 145 -10.45 -0.75 10.39
C PHE A 145 -9.55 -0.13 11.46
N PRO A 146 -8.89 -0.94 12.31
CA PRO A 146 -7.90 -0.45 13.25
C PRO A 146 -6.64 0.02 12.51
N ALA A 147 -5.71 0.62 13.27
CA ALA A 147 -4.38 0.96 12.74
C ALA A 147 -3.70 -0.30 12.19
N LEU A 148 -3.15 -0.17 10.98
CA LEU A 148 -2.42 -1.26 10.33
C LEU A 148 -1.09 -1.48 11.02
N ILE A 149 -0.70 -2.74 11.21
CA ILE A 149 0.64 -3.09 11.66
C ILE A 149 1.44 -3.52 10.43
N ILE A 150 2.50 -2.78 10.13
CA ILE A 150 3.43 -3.05 9.04
C ILE A 150 4.69 -3.65 9.66
N TRP A 151 4.97 -4.91 9.33
CA TRP A 151 6.07 -5.69 9.90
C TRP A 151 7.30 -5.70 9.00
N GLY A 152 8.46 -5.89 9.64
CA GLY A 152 9.74 -6.08 8.95
C GLY A 152 10.20 -4.84 8.19
N VAL A 153 9.92 -3.67 8.76
CA VAL A 153 10.33 -2.38 8.21
C VAL A 153 11.41 -1.72 9.04
N ARG A 154 12.22 -0.90 8.38
CA ARG A 154 13.27 -0.14 9.04
C ARG A 154 12.71 1.12 9.68
N THR A 155 12.08 0.97 10.84
CA THR A 155 11.36 2.03 11.57
C THR A 155 12.09 3.39 11.64
N ARG A 156 13.43 3.43 11.73
CA ARG A 156 14.22 4.67 11.80
C ARG A 156 14.29 5.49 10.50
N GLN A 157 13.86 4.93 9.37
CA GLN A 157 13.98 5.54 8.03
C GLN A 157 12.63 5.94 7.44
N TRP A 158 11.54 5.84 8.23
CA TRP A 158 10.18 6.06 7.77
C TRP A 158 9.65 7.46 8.03
#